data_AF-A0A661NSH5-F1
#
_entry.id   AF-A0A661NSH5-F1
#
_cell.length_a   1.000
_cell.length_b   1.000
_cell.length_c   1.000
_cell.angle_alpha   90.00
_cell.angle_beta   90.00
_cell.angle_gamma   90.00
#
_symmetry.space_group_name_H-M   'P 1'
#
loop_
_entity.id
_entity.type
_entity.pdbx_description
1 polymer ?
#
loop_
_entity_poly.entity_id
_entity_poly.type
_entity_poly.pdbx_seq_one_letter_code
_entity_poly.pdbx_strand_id
1 'polypeptide(L)'
;MLTECVDGKCDGSHAIELPCQHGCQDDADCPQQMHCRLSGENGTCVADGSCADVSECQGLAHDDCLGEFACKDGVCRFECQEITSCTKDDDCTLVWKECCGASGLDDYTSIRADAVGQWQGREECQRVDCAPCYYCPFGRPKVCWGGNCLESFCDEGSHQCSLRRRDPLDCDADSDCTKVKVDCCGCENGGPEGALNKSFADAFAADLEATCAVMDIACEQAYNCTDRQPVCQQGQCTLPGESPCQCPELWDPVCVALPNDALRTYPNECEARCEEFASWIYHGACECMMDCACGPCECSVCASNGQTYYCGRMEAECNGQAVLYQGSCQPACDDCLLLGRPPIPACDENFCDQEDICFAQCHGLDWWHTGSCLPGEGSMCAGIAAIKCSSGDLFCLITDNYPDAAGTCIKLGSCREDSHCEHQPLDACPGGSQRVCQDHSCTCN
;
A
#
# COMPACT_ATOMS: atom_id res chain seq x y z
N MET A 1 -59.95 -3.32 25.79
CA MET A 1 -60.65 -2.73 26.96
C MET A 1 -59.64 -2.63 28.08
N LEU A 2 -59.14 -1.42 28.34
CA LEU A 2 -58.41 -1.10 29.56
C LEU A 2 -59.12 0.12 30.15
N THR A 3 -59.62 -0.03 31.37
CA THR A 3 -60.27 1.04 32.14
C THR A 3 -59.24 1.57 33.13
N GLU A 4 -59.08 2.88 33.22
CA GLU A 4 -58.33 3.48 34.32
C GLU A 4 -59.20 3.43 35.58
N CYS A 5 -58.74 2.70 36.60
CA CYS A 5 -59.39 2.72 37.91
C CYS A 5 -58.82 3.89 38.72
N VAL A 6 -59.67 4.85 39.07
CA VAL A 6 -59.35 5.82 40.13
C VAL A 6 -59.86 5.27 41.46
N ASP A 7 -58.96 5.16 42.44
CA ASP A 7 -59.19 4.65 43.80
C ASP A 7 -59.74 3.19 43.91
N GLY A 8 -59.32 2.32 43.00
CA GLY A 8 -59.34 0.86 43.24
C GLY A 8 -60.71 0.17 43.25
N LYS A 9 -61.78 0.84 42.81
CA LYS A 9 -63.07 0.19 42.52
C LYS A 9 -63.62 0.66 41.18
N CYS A 10 -63.45 -0.17 40.17
CA CYS A 10 -63.99 0.07 38.84
C CYS A 10 -65.52 -0.20 38.84
N ASP A 11 -66.32 0.80 38.46
CA ASP A 11 -67.78 0.71 38.26
C ASP A 11 -68.08 0.29 36.81
N GLY A 12 -68.72 -0.87 36.63
CA GLY A 12 -69.03 -1.46 35.33
C GLY A 12 -70.14 -0.76 34.54
N SER A 13 -70.70 0.34 35.03
CA SER A 13 -71.79 1.07 34.37
C SER A 13 -71.34 2.11 33.32
N HIS A 14 -70.03 2.36 33.17
CA HIS A 14 -69.48 3.34 32.21
C HIS A 14 -68.60 2.68 31.12
N ALA A 15 -69.10 1.61 30.51
CA ALA A 15 -68.54 1.15 29.25
C ALA A 15 -69.09 2.04 28.11
N ILE A 16 -68.23 2.86 27.51
CA ILE A 16 -68.53 3.48 26.21
C ILE A 16 -68.15 2.43 25.16
N GLU A 17 -69.13 1.90 24.43
CA GLU A 17 -68.89 1.17 23.19
C GLU A 17 -68.28 2.14 22.17
N LEU A 18 -67.00 1.97 21.85
CA LEU A 18 -66.40 2.59 20.69
C LEU A 18 -66.77 1.77 19.44
N PRO A 19 -67.47 2.36 18.45
CA PRO A 19 -67.81 1.67 17.23
C PRO A 19 -66.60 1.72 16.29
N CYS A 20 -65.69 0.76 16.38
CA CYS A 20 -64.68 0.54 15.35
C CYS A 20 -64.89 -0.85 14.73
N GLN A 21 -65.97 -0.99 13.94
CA GLN A 21 -66.15 -2.10 13.00
C GLN A 21 -66.13 -1.66 11.54
N HIS A 22 -65.85 -0.39 11.25
CA HIS A 22 -65.53 0.04 9.90
C HIS A 22 -64.04 0.39 9.87
N GLY A 23 -63.31 -0.33 9.02
CA GLY A 23 -61.92 0.03 8.75
C GLY A 23 -61.86 1.45 8.19
N CYS A 24 -60.79 2.16 8.52
CA CYS A 24 -60.54 3.49 7.96
C CYS A 24 -60.05 3.36 6.51
N GLN A 25 -60.25 4.40 5.71
CA GLN A 25 -59.68 4.53 4.36
C GLN A 25 -58.58 5.58 4.33
N ASP A 26 -58.71 6.61 5.16
CA ASP A 26 -57.70 7.65 5.37
C ASP A 26 -57.72 8.18 6.83
N ASP A 27 -56.81 9.10 7.15
CA ASP A 27 -56.65 9.64 8.50
C ASP A 27 -57.87 10.43 8.98
N ALA A 28 -58.74 10.91 8.09
CA ALA A 28 -59.94 11.65 8.47
C ALA A 28 -61.02 10.72 9.06
N ASP A 29 -60.94 9.42 8.80
CA ASP A 29 -61.81 8.40 9.39
C ASP A 29 -61.41 8.06 10.84
N CYS A 30 -60.25 8.54 11.31
CA CYS A 30 -59.71 8.24 12.62
C CYS A 30 -59.95 9.37 13.65
N PRO A 31 -60.12 9.04 14.94
CA PRO A 31 -60.16 10.04 16.01
C PRO A 31 -58.88 10.87 16.07
N GLN A 32 -58.94 12.08 16.64
CA GLN A 32 -57.75 12.91 16.84
C GLN A 32 -56.64 12.15 17.57
N GLN A 33 -55.39 12.31 17.11
CA GLN A 33 -54.18 11.59 17.57
C GLN A 33 -54.10 10.11 17.16
N MET A 34 -54.84 9.73 16.12
CA MET A 34 -54.73 8.44 15.44
C MET A 34 -54.62 8.64 13.93
N HIS A 35 -53.91 7.75 13.24
CA HIS A 35 -53.83 7.69 11.79
C HIS A 35 -54.30 6.34 11.27
N CYS A 36 -54.69 6.29 10.01
CA CYS A 36 -55.23 5.09 9.39
C CYS A 36 -54.12 4.18 8.83
N ARG A 37 -54.01 2.96 9.36
CA ARG A 37 -53.10 1.94 8.85
C ARG A 37 -53.82 0.96 7.93
N LEU A 38 -53.54 1.04 6.63
CA LEU A 38 -54.09 0.11 5.62
C LEU A 38 -53.30 -1.21 5.62
N SER A 39 -53.98 -2.33 5.87
CA SER A 39 -53.43 -3.68 5.71
C SER A 39 -54.26 -4.43 4.66
N GLY A 40 -53.83 -4.35 3.40
CA GLY A 40 -54.61 -4.82 2.26
C GLY A 40 -55.83 -3.91 2.02
N GLU A 41 -57.02 -4.49 1.91
CA GLU A 41 -58.27 -3.75 1.67
C GLU A 41 -58.92 -3.18 2.94
N ASN A 42 -58.33 -3.42 4.12
CA ASN A 42 -58.89 -2.98 5.41
C ASN A 42 -57.94 -2.03 6.13
N GLY A 43 -58.43 -0.84 6.53
CA GLY A 43 -57.71 0.06 7.42
C GLY A 43 -58.01 -0.15 8.88
N THR A 44 -57.05 0.13 9.76
CA THR A 44 -57.24 0.17 11.21
C THR A 44 -56.66 1.48 11.76
N CYS A 45 -57.46 2.24 12.51
CA CYS A 45 -56.95 3.43 13.20
C CYS A 45 -55.98 3.01 14.30
N VAL A 46 -54.77 3.56 14.27
CA VAL A 46 -53.71 3.31 15.24
C VAL A 46 -53.27 4.63 15.88
N ALA A 47 -52.80 4.58 17.12
CA ALA A 47 -52.33 5.77 17.82
C ALA A 47 -51.08 6.34 17.13
N ASP A 48 -50.98 7.68 17.09
CA ASP A 48 -49.78 8.36 16.59
C ASP A 48 -48.54 7.92 17.35
N GLY A 49 -47.47 7.59 16.61
CA GLY A 49 -46.23 7.04 17.15
C GLY A 49 -46.23 5.53 17.39
N SER A 50 -47.31 4.80 17.07
CA SER A 50 -47.27 3.33 17.00
C SER A 50 -46.81 2.86 15.62
N CYS A 51 -46.17 1.69 15.56
CA CYS A 51 -45.62 1.15 14.32
C CYS A 51 -45.72 -0.39 14.26
N ALA A 52 -45.90 -0.93 13.06
CA ALA A 52 -45.66 -2.33 12.73
C ALA A 52 -44.24 -2.54 12.18
N ASP A 53 -43.71 -1.54 11.47
CA ASP A 53 -42.35 -1.53 10.93
C ASP A 53 -41.78 -0.10 10.89
N VAL A 54 -40.47 0.01 10.64
CA VAL A 54 -39.72 1.28 10.72
C VAL A 54 -40.16 2.33 9.69
N SER A 55 -40.72 1.92 8.55
CA SER A 55 -41.18 2.85 7.52
C SER A 55 -42.35 3.70 8.00
N GLU A 56 -43.17 3.18 8.91
CA GLU A 56 -44.28 3.90 9.55
C GLU A 56 -43.81 5.01 10.50
N CYS A 57 -42.52 5.05 10.84
CA CYS A 57 -41.95 6.09 11.70
C CYS A 57 -41.37 7.28 10.92
N GLN A 58 -41.32 7.21 9.59
CA GLN A 58 -40.72 8.26 8.77
C GLN A 58 -41.59 9.53 8.77
N GLY A 59 -41.00 10.67 9.14
CA GLY A 59 -41.67 11.97 9.17
C GLY A 59 -42.24 12.39 10.52
N LEU A 60 -42.11 11.56 11.56
CA LEU A 60 -42.36 11.99 12.94
C LEU A 60 -41.32 13.04 13.35
N ALA A 61 -41.74 14.03 14.13
CA ALA A 61 -40.81 14.99 14.73
C ALA A 61 -39.91 14.26 15.74
N HIS A 62 -38.60 14.52 15.68
CA HIS A 62 -37.60 13.96 16.58
C HIS A 62 -36.68 15.06 17.13
N ASP A 63 -35.88 14.73 18.15
CA ASP A 63 -34.90 15.64 18.73
C ASP A 63 -33.79 16.00 17.72
N ASP A 64 -33.13 17.15 17.90
CA ASP A 64 -32.06 17.68 17.02
C ASP A 64 -30.75 16.87 17.08
N CYS A 65 -30.82 15.54 16.97
CA CYS A 65 -29.69 14.64 16.84
C CYS A 65 -29.80 13.84 15.54
N LEU A 66 -28.66 13.44 14.99
CA LEU A 66 -28.62 12.53 13.84
C LEU A 66 -28.77 11.10 14.36
N GLY A 67 -29.83 10.43 13.92
CA GLY A 67 -30.25 9.13 14.43
C GLY A 67 -31.12 8.42 13.41
N GLU A 68 -31.59 7.24 13.80
CA GLU A 68 -32.51 6.45 12.99
C GLU A 68 -33.78 6.16 13.77
N PHE A 69 -34.91 6.15 13.07
CA PHE A 69 -36.13 5.62 13.64
C PHE A 69 -36.01 4.10 13.77
N ALA A 70 -36.53 3.57 14.87
CA ALA A 70 -36.68 2.15 15.12
C ALA A 70 -38.08 1.87 15.64
N CYS A 71 -38.70 0.80 15.14
CA CYS A 71 -39.95 0.30 15.70
C CYS A 71 -39.66 -0.70 16.80
N LYS A 72 -39.73 -0.27 18.07
CA LYS A 72 -39.47 -1.14 19.24
C LYS A 72 -40.74 -1.28 20.07
N ASP A 73 -41.16 -2.54 20.28
CA ASP A 73 -42.36 -2.90 21.03
C ASP A 73 -43.65 -2.25 20.48
N GLY A 74 -43.72 -2.05 19.17
CA GLY A 74 -44.86 -1.43 18.48
C GLY A 74 -44.94 0.09 18.61
N VAL A 75 -43.86 0.74 19.05
CA VAL A 75 -43.75 2.20 19.20
C VAL A 75 -42.52 2.71 18.46
N CYS A 76 -42.70 3.79 17.70
CA CYS A 76 -41.62 4.51 17.04
C CYS A 76 -40.73 5.16 18.09
N ARG A 77 -39.45 4.83 18.05
CA ARG A 77 -38.41 5.50 18.83
C ARG A 77 -37.37 6.05 17.89
N PHE A 78 -36.91 7.27 18.13
CA PHE A 78 -35.76 7.80 17.44
C PHE A 78 -34.53 7.56 18.32
N GLU A 79 -33.58 6.77 17.83
CA GLU A 79 -32.34 6.49 18.55
C GLU A 79 -31.25 7.37 17.93
N CYS A 80 -30.80 8.37 18.70
CA CYS A 80 -29.63 9.17 18.32
C CYS A 80 -28.44 8.22 18.16
N GLN A 81 -27.72 8.31 17.04
CA GLN A 81 -26.46 7.59 16.90
C GLN A 81 -25.43 8.15 17.90
N GLU A 82 -24.57 7.28 18.42
CA GLU A 82 -23.48 7.74 19.27
C GLU A 82 -22.49 8.56 18.43
N ILE A 83 -21.99 9.67 18.95
CA ILE A 83 -21.04 10.55 18.25
C ILE A 83 -19.73 9.84 17.86
N THR A 84 -19.44 8.71 18.50
CA THR A 84 -18.29 7.83 18.25
C THR A 84 -18.57 6.68 17.26
N SER A 85 -19.81 6.49 16.82
CA SER A 85 -20.14 5.45 15.83
C SER A 85 -20.13 6.04 14.43
N CYS A 86 -19.00 5.91 13.75
CA CYS A 86 -18.90 6.14 12.31
C CYS A 86 -19.56 5.01 11.52
N THR A 87 -20.16 5.31 10.38
CA THR A 87 -20.69 4.28 9.47
C THR A 87 -19.73 3.95 8.33
N LYS A 88 -18.82 4.87 7.99
CA LYS A 88 -17.79 4.71 6.95
C LYS A 88 -16.55 5.55 7.27
N ASP A 89 -15.39 5.18 6.74
CA ASP A 89 -14.13 5.90 7.04
C ASP A 89 -14.16 7.38 6.60
N ASP A 90 -14.97 7.74 5.59
CA ASP A 90 -15.11 9.11 5.08
C ASP A 90 -16.04 10.01 5.91
N ASP A 91 -16.84 9.43 6.83
CA ASP A 91 -17.65 10.18 7.79
C ASP A 91 -16.94 10.40 9.13
N CYS A 92 -15.76 9.81 9.30
CA CYS A 92 -14.94 9.95 10.50
C CYS A 92 -13.96 11.13 10.43
N THR A 93 -13.71 11.73 11.60
CA THR A 93 -12.53 12.55 11.85
C THR A 93 -11.88 12.12 13.16
N LEU A 94 -10.55 12.15 13.19
CA LEU A 94 -9.80 11.92 14.42
C LEU A 94 -9.85 13.19 15.27
N VAL A 95 -10.29 13.04 16.51
CA VAL A 95 -10.27 14.09 17.53
C VAL A 95 -9.55 13.59 18.77
N TRP A 96 -9.11 14.52 19.60
CA TRP A 96 -8.51 14.17 20.87
C TRP A 96 -9.57 13.62 21.83
N LYS A 97 -9.22 12.52 22.49
CA LYS A 97 -10.02 11.94 23.58
C LYS A 97 -10.14 12.94 24.73
N GLU A 98 -9.04 13.62 25.04
CA GLU A 98 -8.97 14.65 26.06
C GLU A 98 -9.22 16.06 25.48
N CYS A 99 -9.63 16.97 26.35
CA CYS A 99 -10.04 18.31 25.95
C CYS A 99 -8.87 19.25 25.61
N CYS A 100 -7.61 18.84 25.85
CA CYS A 100 -6.48 19.77 26.00
C CYS A 100 -5.18 19.41 25.24
N GLY A 101 -5.21 18.52 24.26
CA GLY A 101 -4.00 18.09 23.54
C GLY A 101 -3.75 16.60 23.63
N ALA A 102 -3.22 16.01 22.56
CA ALA A 102 -2.70 14.65 22.54
C ALA A 102 -1.20 14.66 22.80
N SER A 103 -0.70 13.70 23.58
CA SER A 103 0.72 13.42 23.81
C SER A 103 1.23 12.28 22.90
N GLY A 104 0.32 11.49 22.32
CA GLY A 104 0.63 10.39 21.42
C GLY A 104 -0.55 9.95 20.54
N LEU A 105 -0.32 8.99 19.64
CA LEU A 105 -1.34 8.48 18.71
C LEU A 105 -2.50 7.76 19.43
N ASP A 106 -2.27 7.23 20.63
CA ASP A 106 -3.30 6.54 21.43
C ASP A 106 -4.33 7.51 22.03
N ASP A 107 -4.06 8.83 22.01
CA ASP A 107 -4.93 9.87 22.56
C ASP A 107 -6.01 10.34 21.56
N TYR A 108 -6.04 9.75 20.37
CA TYR A 108 -7.05 10.04 19.37
C TYR A 108 -8.22 9.06 19.46
N THR A 109 -9.42 9.56 19.20
CA THR A 109 -10.60 8.76 18.96
C THR A 109 -11.26 9.22 17.68
N SER A 110 -11.89 8.28 16.99
CA SER A 110 -12.65 8.57 15.79
C SER A 110 -14.06 8.99 16.20
N ILE A 111 -14.50 10.13 15.68
CA ILE A 111 -15.87 10.61 15.82
C ILE A 111 -16.40 10.97 14.45
N ARG A 112 -17.71 11.15 14.35
CA ARG A 112 -18.28 11.71 13.13
C ARG A 112 -17.81 13.15 12.88
N ALA A 113 -17.49 13.48 11.64
CA ALA A 113 -16.97 14.79 11.25
C ALA A 113 -17.91 15.96 11.57
N ASP A 114 -19.23 15.73 11.50
CA ASP A 114 -20.24 16.73 11.83
C ASP A 114 -20.48 16.89 13.35
N ALA A 115 -19.97 15.97 14.17
CA ALA A 115 -20.13 15.98 15.62
C ALA A 115 -18.96 16.67 16.36
N VAL A 116 -17.96 17.22 15.66
CA VAL A 116 -16.78 17.87 16.26
C VAL A 116 -17.15 18.99 17.23
N GLY A 117 -18.12 19.83 16.86
CA GLY A 117 -18.57 20.93 17.73
C GLY A 117 -19.22 20.43 19.03
N GLN A 118 -20.00 19.34 18.96
CA GLN A 118 -20.60 18.72 20.14
C GLN A 118 -19.54 18.03 21.00
N TRP A 119 -18.55 17.37 20.38
CA TRP A 119 -17.42 16.72 21.05
C TRP A 119 -16.57 17.72 21.84
N GLN A 120 -16.27 18.89 21.26
CA GLN A 120 -15.54 19.97 21.92
C GLN A 120 -16.38 20.67 23.00
N GLY A 121 -17.70 20.67 22.84
CA GLY A 121 -18.65 21.33 23.74
C GLY A 121 -19.02 20.55 24.99
N ARG A 122 -18.46 19.35 25.22
CA ARG A 122 -18.82 18.52 26.39
C ARG A 122 -18.54 19.21 27.71
N GLU A 123 -19.38 18.94 28.72
CA GLU A 123 -19.33 19.63 30.02
C GLU A 123 -17.99 19.41 30.74
N GLU A 124 -17.39 18.23 30.59
CA GLU A 124 -16.04 17.96 31.07
C GLU A 124 -14.98 18.82 30.36
N CYS A 125 -15.14 19.14 29.08
CA CYS A 125 -14.23 20.00 28.35
C CYS A 125 -14.42 21.48 28.65
N GLN A 126 -15.62 21.89 29.08
CA GLN A 126 -15.87 23.26 29.52
C GLN A 126 -15.28 23.58 30.90
N ARG A 127 -14.94 22.56 31.70
CA ARG A 127 -14.47 22.70 33.09
C ARG A 127 -13.02 22.33 33.31
N VAL A 128 -12.36 21.75 32.31
CA VAL A 128 -10.93 21.46 32.39
C VAL A 128 -10.17 22.74 32.09
N ASP A 129 -9.57 23.34 33.12
CA ASP A 129 -8.46 24.26 32.95
C ASP A 129 -7.33 23.47 32.29
N CYS A 130 -7.21 23.58 30.97
CA CYS A 130 -6.11 22.97 30.25
C CYS A 130 -4.80 23.45 30.88
N ALA A 131 -4.08 22.53 31.51
CA ALA A 131 -2.78 22.81 32.07
C ALA A 131 -1.92 23.47 30.98
N PRO A 132 -1.14 24.51 31.32
CA PRO A 132 -0.42 25.31 30.35
C PRO A 132 0.39 24.38 29.44
N CYS A 133 0.19 24.52 28.12
CA CYS A 133 0.93 23.78 27.12
C CYS A 133 2.39 23.70 27.55
N TYR A 134 2.87 22.50 27.80
CA TYR A 134 4.19 22.26 28.36
C TYR A 134 5.23 22.44 27.24
N TYR A 135 5.40 23.68 26.75
CA TYR A 135 6.61 24.24 26.17
C TYR A 135 6.35 25.71 25.81
N CYS A 136 6.35 26.57 26.83
CA CYS A 136 6.76 27.96 26.66
C CYS A 136 7.78 28.21 27.78
N PRO A 137 9.08 28.33 27.47
CA PRO A 137 10.00 28.87 28.45
C PRO A 137 9.53 30.30 28.75
N PHE A 138 9.71 30.76 29.99
CA PHE A 138 9.31 32.07 30.52
C PHE A 138 7.88 32.14 31.09
N GLY A 139 7.77 31.86 32.39
CA GLY A 139 6.56 32.00 33.17
C GLY A 139 6.05 33.44 33.25
N ARG A 140 4.82 33.66 32.75
CA ARG A 140 3.88 34.73 33.11
C ARG A 140 2.44 34.19 32.98
N PRO A 141 1.45 34.69 33.76
CA PRO A 141 0.09 34.15 33.72
C PRO A 141 -0.60 34.51 32.40
N LYS A 142 -1.19 33.50 31.73
CA LYS A 142 -2.01 33.63 30.50
C LYS A 142 -3.46 33.24 30.80
N VAL A 143 -4.42 33.76 30.03
CA VAL A 143 -5.85 33.39 30.08
C VAL A 143 -6.26 32.84 28.70
N CYS A 144 -6.94 31.69 28.66
CA CYS A 144 -7.41 31.05 27.42
C CYS A 144 -8.79 31.54 27.00
N TRP A 145 -8.99 31.79 25.69
CA TRP A 145 -10.30 31.97 25.10
C TRP A 145 -10.32 31.46 23.65
N GLY A 146 -11.25 30.56 23.31
CA GLY A 146 -11.46 30.09 21.93
C GLY A 146 -10.34 29.21 21.35
N GLY A 147 -9.70 28.37 22.16
CA GLY A 147 -8.70 27.40 21.69
C GLY A 147 -7.31 27.98 21.37
N ASN A 148 -7.04 29.25 21.71
CA ASN A 148 -5.72 29.86 21.52
C ASN A 148 -5.20 30.55 22.79
N CYS A 149 -3.90 30.39 23.06
CA CYS A 149 -3.16 31.09 24.12
C CYS A 149 -2.72 32.48 23.64
N LEU A 150 -3.15 33.55 24.31
CA LEU A 150 -2.70 34.93 24.02
C LEU A 150 -1.90 35.51 25.19
N GLU A 151 -0.77 36.15 24.89
CA GLU A 151 -0.05 37.03 25.83
C GLU A 151 -0.72 38.40 25.87
N SER A 152 -0.94 38.92 27.06
CA SER A 152 -1.36 40.31 27.26
C SER A 152 -0.16 41.17 27.65
N PHE A 153 0.03 42.28 26.93
CA PHE A 153 0.91 43.38 27.35
C PHE A 153 0.06 44.50 27.91
N CYS A 154 0.46 45.02 29.07
CA CYS A 154 -0.12 46.22 29.65
C CYS A 154 1.02 47.23 29.81
N ASP A 155 0.91 48.37 29.11
CA ASP A 155 1.88 49.46 29.25
C ASP A 155 1.83 50.03 30.66
N GLU A 156 3.00 50.24 31.28
CA GLU A 156 3.13 50.93 32.56
C GLU A 156 2.70 52.40 32.41
N GLY A 157 1.39 52.65 32.54
CA GLY A 157 0.81 53.98 32.48
C GLY A 157 -0.56 54.07 31.79
N SER A 158 -0.98 53.02 31.08
CA SER A 158 -2.33 52.95 30.52
C SER A 158 -3.07 51.72 31.04
N HIS A 159 -4.23 51.90 31.64
CA HIS A 159 -5.11 50.78 32.06
C HIS A 159 -5.77 50.08 30.85
N GLN A 160 -5.15 50.10 29.68
CA GLN A 160 -5.63 49.46 28.45
C GLN A 160 -4.59 48.46 27.98
N CYS A 161 -4.84 47.17 28.21
CA CYS A 161 -4.01 46.11 27.63
C CYS A 161 -4.43 45.94 26.17
N SER A 162 -3.53 46.24 25.23
CA SER A 162 -3.80 46.07 23.80
C SER A 162 -3.35 44.68 23.35
N LEU A 163 -4.25 43.92 22.74
CA LEU A 163 -4.06 42.52 22.30
C LEU A 163 -3.31 42.41 20.97
N ARG A 164 -2.37 43.31 20.66
CA ARG A 164 -1.58 43.19 19.44
C ARG A 164 -0.29 42.44 19.75
N ARG A 165 -0.12 41.24 19.16
CA ARG A 165 1.20 40.62 19.02
C ARG A 165 2.11 41.67 18.37
N ARG A 166 3.26 41.96 18.97
CA ARG A 166 4.36 42.52 18.19
C ARG A 166 4.80 41.38 17.28
N ASP A 167 4.55 41.53 16.00
CA ASP A 167 5.06 40.60 15.01
C ASP A 167 6.60 40.55 15.21
N PRO A 168 7.23 39.38 15.37
CA PRO A 168 8.69 39.29 15.47
C PRO A 168 9.42 39.96 14.30
N LEU A 169 8.73 40.16 13.17
CA LEU A 169 9.18 40.89 11.99
C LEU A 169 9.02 42.42 12.10
N ASP A 170 8.33 42.92 13.12
CA ASP A 170 8.07 44.35 13.34
C ASP A 170 9.21 45.01 14.12
N CYS A 171 9.96 45.85 13.43
CA CYS A 171 11.00 46.70 14.01
C CYS A 171 10.50 48.14 14.04
N ASP A 172 10.48 48.75 15.23
CA ASP A 172 10.11 50.16 15.37
C ASP A 172 11.12 51.11 14.68
N ALA A 173 12.37 50.65 14.54
CA ALA A 173 13.45 51.32 13.82
C ALA A 173 14.44 50.31 13.22
N ASP A 174 15.15 50.68 12.16
CA ASP A 174 16.18 49.85 11.52
C ASP A 174 17.26 49.37 12.52
N SER A 175 17.55 50.16 13.55
CA SER A 175 18.49 49.79 14.62
C SER A 175 18.07 48.58 15.42
N ASP A 176 16.78 48.26 15.41
CA ASP A 176 16.17 47.22 16.21
C ASP A 176 15.98 45.94 15.39
N CYS A 177 16.24 45.97 14.07
CA CYS A 177 16.28 44.79 13.22
C CYS A 177 17.67 44.15 13.19
N THR A 178 17.70 42.82 13.07
CA THR A 178 18.87 42.05 12.67
C THR A 178 18.52 41.08 11.55
N LYS A 179 19.51 40.76 10.72
CA LYS A 179 19.37 39.72 9.73
C LYS A 179 19.41 38.35 10.41
N VAL A 180 18.51 37.47 10.02
CA VAL A 180 18.46 36.08 10.49
C VAL A 180 18.26 35.12 9.31
N LYS A 181 18.73 33.89 9.47
CA LYS A 181 18.39 32.77 8.58
C LYS A 181 16.99 32.31 8.93
N VAL A 182 16.09 32.20 7.96
CA VAL A 182 14.67 31.84 8.16
C VAL A 182 14.35 30.36 7.88
N ASP A 183 15.30 29.57 7.39
CA ASP A 183 15.08 28.18 6.96
C ASP A 183 16.18 27.19 7.39
N CYS A 184 15.89 25.90 7.23
CA CYS A 184 16.80 24.81 7.60
C CYS A 184 17.89 24.55 6.56
N CYS A 185 17.67 24.89 5.29
CA CYS A 185 18.64 24.65 4.22
C CYS A 185 19.84 25.61 4.34
N GLY A 186 21.07 25.07 4.45
CA GLY A 186 22.28 25.89 4.40
C GLY A 186 22.61 26.27 2.97
N CYS A 187 22.32 27.50 2.55
CA CYS A 187 22.71 27.97 1.23
C CYS A 187 23.89 28.97 1.33
N GLU A 188 24.92 28.80 0.50
CA GLU A 188 25.81 29.90 0.07
C GLU A 188 25.07 30.92 -0.84
N ASN A 189 23.81 30.64 -1.20
CA ASN A 189 22.89 31.55 -1.91
C ASN A 189 21.47 31.60 -1.29
N GLY A 190 21.39 31.61 0.05
CA GLY A 190 20.21 31.83 0.91
C GLY A 190 18.79 31.47 0.40
N GLY A 191 18.04 30.69 1.20
CA GLY A 191 16.67 31.14 1.48
C GLY A 191 16.70 32.62 1.89
N PRO A 192 15.67 33.43 1.58
CA PRO A 192 15.76 34.89 1.71
C PRO A 192 16.18 35.27 3.13
N GLU A 193 17.28 36.02 3.31
CA GLU A 193 17.61 36.57 4.63
C GLU A 193 16.43 37.41 5.12
N GLY A 194 15.89 37.08 6.29
CA GLY A 194 14.80 37.81 6.91
C GLY A 194 15.32 38.92 7.81
N ALA A 195 14.54 39.99 7.95
CA ALA A 195 14.75 40.96 9.03
C ALA A 195 13.86 40.57 10.20
N LEU A 196 14.46 40.43 11.39
CA LEU A 196 13.77 40.12 12.63
C LEU A 196 14.16 41.15 13.68
N ASN A 197 13.24 41.50 14.56
CA ASN A 197 13.57 42.32 15.71
C ASN A 197 14.62 41.62 16.59
N LYS A 198 15.70 42.34 16.92
CA LYS A 198 16.88 41.85 17.67
C LYS A 198 16.51 41.15 18.97
N SER A 199 15.45 41.59 19.65
CA SER A 199 15.02 40.96 20.90
C SER A 199 14.52 39.51 20.71
N PHE A 200 14.21 39.11 19.47
CA PHE A 200 13.71 37.78 19.13
C PHE A 200 14.74 36.92 18.39
N ALA A 201 15.90 37.46 18.02
CA ALA A 201 16.88 36.77 17.17
C ALA A 201 17.41 35.48 17.77
N ASP A 202 17.78 35.50 19.05
CA ASP A 202 18.32 34.30 19.74
C ASP A 202 17.24 33.23 19.91
N ALA A 203 16.00 33.64 20.22
CA ALA A 203 14.88 32.72 20.38
C ALA A 203 14.49 32.07 19.04
N PHE A 204 14.46 32.86 17.97
CA PHE A 204 14.17 32.38 16.62
C PHE A 204 15.26 31.44 16.10
N ALA A 205 16.53 31.75 16.36
CA ALA A 205 17.65 30.87 15.98
C ALA A 205 17.59 29.53 16.71
N ALA A 206 17.28 29.52 18.01
CA ALA A 206 17.15 28.29 18.79
C ALA A 206 15.94 27.44 18.37
N ASP A 207 14.81 28.09 18.05
CA ASP A 207 13.62 27.42 17.52
C ASP A 207 13.91 26.80 16.16
N LEU A 208 14.51 27.57 15.25
CA LEU A 208 14.93 27.09 13.95
C LEU A 208 15.90 25.91 14.07
N GLU A 209 16.92 25.99 14.93
CA GLU A 209 17.85 24.87 15.16
C GLU A 209 17.13 23.60 15.66
N ALA A 210 16.17 23.74 16.58
CA ALA A 210 15.38 22.62 17.08
C ALA A 210 14.45 22.03 16.01
N THR A 211 13.77 22.88 15.22
CA THR A 211 12.94 22.45 14.10
C THR A 211 13.77 21.74 13.04
N CYS A 212 14.95 22.26 12.69
CA CYS A 212 15.84 21.65 11.72
C CYS A 212 16.48 20.36 12.20
N ALA A 213 16.57 20.14 13.53
CA ALA A 213 17.04 18.88 14.08
C ALA A 213 15.98 17.76 14.03
N VAL A 214 14.68 18.13 13.94
CA VAL A 214 13.56 17.18 13.88
C VAL A 214 13.07 16.97 12.46
N MET A 215 13.01 18.02 11.65
CA MET A 215 12.61 17.96 10.25
C MET A 215 13.86 17.90 9.38
N ASP A 216 14.04 16.79 8.67
CA ASP A 216 15.18 16.58 7.77
C ASP A 216 15.32 17.75 6.77
N ILE A 217 14.19 18.34 6.35
CA ILE A 217 14.09 19.52 5.46
C ILE A 217 12.87 20.37 5.86
N ALA A 218 13.05 21.66 6.14
CA ALA A 218 11.96 22.63 6.25
C ALA A 218 12.12 23.72 5.18
N CYS A 219 11.36 23.60 4.09
CA CYS A 219 11.22 24.65 3.07
C CYS A 219 9.79 25.16 3.08
N GLU A 220 9.47 25.95 4.11
CA GLU A 220 8.10 26.40 4.41
C GLU A 220 7.46 27.18 3.23
N GLN A 221 8.27 27.94 2.49
CA GLN A 221 7.83 28.69 1.31
C GLN A 221 7.41 27.78 0.14
N ALA A 222 8.05 26.62 -0.02
CA ALA A 222 7.70 25.65 -1.07
C ALA A 222 6.50 24.79 -0.67
N TYR A 223 6.39 24.44 0.62
CA TYR A 223 5.30 23.63 1.18
C TYR A 223 3.90 24.21 0.94
N ASN A 224 3.77 25.54 0.90
CA ASN A 224 2.49 26.22 0.68
C ASN A 224 2.13 26.45 -0.81
N CYS A 225 3.04 26.14 -1.74
CA CYS A 225 2.86 26.45 -3.16
C CYS A 225 2.58 25.22 -4.03
N THR A 226 2.79 24.01 -3.50
CA THR A 226 2.65 22.75 -4.24
C THR A 226 2.38 21.60 -3.27
N ASP A 227 1.64 20.58 -3.74
CA ASP A 227 1.38 19.35 -2.98
C ASP A 227 2.63 18.43 -2.89
N ARG A 228 3.72 18.80 -3.57
CA ARG A 228 4.99 18.04 -3.58
C ARG A 228 5.85 18.38 -2.37
N GLN A 229 6.42 17.37 -1.72
CA GLN A 229 7.37 17.57 -0.62
C GLN A 229 8.73 18.06 -1.15
N PRO A 230 9.20 19.25 -0.76
CA PRO A 230 10.52 19.74 -1.16
C PRO A 230 11.66 18.95 -0.49
N VAL A 231 12.77 18.77 -1.20
CA VAL A 231 13.97 18.08 -0.70
C VAL A 231 15.22 18.97 -0.72
N CYS A 232 16.04 18.92 0.33
CA CYS A 232 17.35 19.57 0.37
C CYS A 232 18.39 18.67 -0.31
N GLN A 233 18.85 19.07 -1.49
CA GLN A 233 19.90 18.37 -2.23
C GLN A 233 21.08 19.32 -2.41
N GLN A 234 22.27 18.93 -1.91
CA GLN A 234 23.50 19.74 -2.00
C GLN A 234 23.37 21.17 -1.44
N GLY A 235 22.56 21.34 -0.40
CA GLY A 235 22.31 22.66 0.22
C GLY A 235 21.32 23.52 -0.57
N GLN A 236 20.70 23.02 -1.64
CA GLN A 236 19.62 23.69 -2.36
C GLN A 236 18.29 23.02 -2.03
N CYS A 237 17.26 23.83 -1.74
CA CYS A 237 15.91 23.32 -1.66
C CYS A 237 15.37 23.13 -3.08
N THR A 238 15.07 21.89 -3.45
CA THR A 238 14.58 21.52 -4.77
C THR A 238 13.22 20.83 -4.64
N LEU A 239 12.30 21.15 -5.54
CA LEU A 239 11.10 20.35 -5.69
C LEU A 239 11.46 19.10 -6.52
N PRO A 240 11.10 17.88 -6.08
CA PRO A 240 11.17 16.70 -6.92
C PRO A 240 10.49 16.99 -8.27
N GLY A 241 11.28 16.86 -9.35
CA GLY A 241 10.85 17.11 -10.73
C GLY A 241 11.11 18.52 -11.30
N GLU A 242 11.72 19.47 -10.57
CA GLU A 242 12.13 20.77 -11.15
C GLU A 242 13.57 20.83 -11.66
N SER A 243 14.44 19.91 -11.22
CA SER A 243 15.72 19.68 -11.88
C SER A 243 15.51 18.71 -13.04
N PRO A 244 16.07 18.92 -14.25
CA PRO A 244 16.14 17.85 -15.22
C PRO A 244 16.78 16.67 -14.49
N CYS A 245 16.08 15.55 -14.43
CA CYS A 245 16.62 14.41 -13.76
C CYS A 245 18.00 14.11 -14.34
N GLN A 246 19.00 14.08 -13.46
CA GLN A 246 20.37 13.80 -13.86
C GLN A 246 20.52 12.29 -14.06
N CYS A 247 19.66 11.72 -14.90
CA CYS A 247 19.71 10.34 -15.28
C CYS A 247 20.81 10.17 -16.34
N PRO A 248 21.55 9.05 -16.30
CA PRO A 248 22.49 8.74 -17.36
C PRO A 248 21.74 8.59 -18.70
N GLU A 249 22.35 9.02 -19.80
CA GLU A 249 21.88 8.75 -21.16
C GLU A 249 22.14 7.28 -21.56
N LEU A 250 21.70 6.34 -20.73
CA LEU A 250 21.77 4.89 -20.94
C LEU A 250 20.40 4.38 -21.39
N TRP A 251 20.38 3.58 -22.46
CA TRP A 251 19.21 2.86 -22.92
C TRP A 251 19.12 1.50 -22.22
N ASP A 252 18.33 1.46 -21.15
CA ASP A 252 17.98 0.28 -20.36
C ASP A 252 16.47 0.32 -20.07
N PRO A 253 15.63 0.15 -21.11
CA PRO A 253 14.27 0.62 -21.10
C PRO A 253 13.42 -0.07 -20.02
N VAL A 254 12.49 0.68 -19.45
CA VAL A 254 11.50 0.14 -18.51
C VAL A 254 10.08 0.52 -18.94
N CYS A 255 9.14 -0.38 -18.69
CA CYS A 255 7.73 -0.16 -18.95
C CYS A 255 7.01 0.10 -17.64
N VAL A 256 6.29 1.22 -17.58
CA VAL A 256 5.55 1.63 -16.38
C VAL A 256 4.06 1.71 -16.71
N ALA A 257 3.24 1.20 -15.80
CA ALA A 257 1.80 1.41 -15.83
C ALA A 257 1.47 2.76 -15.21
N LEU A 258 0.88 3.65 -16.00
CA LEU A 258 0.41 4.97 -15.57
C LEU A 258 -0.93 4.83 -14.82
N PRO A 259 -1.38 5.85 -14.05
CA PRO A 259 -2.64 5.80 -13.28
C PRO A 259 -3.91 5.55 -14.08
N ASN A 260 -3.86 5.68 -15.41
CA ASN A 260 -4.95 5.41 -16.34
C ASN A 260 -4.81 4.05 -17.06
N ASP A 261 -4.02 3.13 -16.49
CA ASP A 261 -3.67 1.81 -17.05
C ASP A 261 -2.93 1.85 -18.40
N ALA A 262 -2.51 3.03 -18.86
CA ALA A 262 -1.68 3.13 -20.05
C ALA A 262 -0.25 2.70 -19.73
N LEU A 263 0.35 1.92 -20.62
CA LEU A 263 1.76 1.54 -20.54
C LEU A 263 2.64 2.57 -21.26
N ARG A 264 3.74 2.98 -20.63
CA ARG A 264 4.73 3.88 -21.22
C ARG A 264 6.16 3.35 -21.02
N THR A 265 6.90 3.31 -22.12
CA THR A 265 8.34 3.00 -22.12
C THR A 265 9.14 4.25 -21.73
N TYR A 266 10.02 4.11 -20.74
CA TYR A 266 11.04 5.09 -20.37
C TYR A 266 12.43 4.58 -20.77
N PRO A 267 13.39 5.47 -21.09
CA PRO A 267 14.73 5.06 -21.50
C PRO A 267 15.50 4.26 -20.44
N ASN A 268 15.24 4.54 -19.16
CA ASN A 268 15.76 3.80 -18.02
C ASN A 268 14.89 4.02 -16.78
N GLU A 269 15.15 3.22 -15.73
CA GLU A 269 14.42 3.28 -14.47
C GLU A 269 14.53 4.65 -13.77
N CYS A 270 15.68 5.32 -13.90
CA CYS A 270 15.87 6.65 -13.32
C CYS A 270 14.85 7.65 -13.92
N GLU A 271 14.75 7.70 -15.25
CA GLU A 271 13.80 8.56 -15.95
C GLU A 271 12.34 8.22 -15.58
N ALA A 272 12.03 6.94 -15.39
CA ALA A 272 10.70 6.48 -15.00
C ALA A 272 10.32 6.94 -13.57
N ARG A 273 11.24 6.80 -12.61
CA ARG A 273 11.03 7.22 -11.21
C ARG A 273 10.93 8.73 -11.08
N CYS A 274 11.64 9.46 -11.93
CA CYS A 274 11.61 10.91 -11.98
C CYS A 274 10.23 11.51 -12.26
N GLU A 275 9.39 10.77 -12.95
CA GLU A 275 8.04 11.18 -13.27
C GLU A 275 7.01 10.70 -12.22
N GLU A 276 7.47 10.08 -11.11
CA GLU A 276 6.66 9.62 -9.96
C GLU A 276 5.52 8.64 -10.29
N PHE A 277 5.51 8.02 -11.47
CA PHE A 277 4.37 7.20 -11.92
C PHE A 277 4.44 5.71 -11.56
N ALA A 278 5.49 5.23 -10.89
CA ALA A 278 5.78 3.80 -10.88
C ALA A 278 5.41 3.09 -9.57
N SER A 279 4.15 2.67 -9.44
CA SER A 279 3.78 1.61 -8.47
C SER A 279 4.20 0.21 -8.97
N TRP A 280 4.45 0.07 -10.28
CA TRP A 280 4.88 -1.15 -10.94
C TRP A 280 5.81 -0.83 -12.11
N ILE A 281 6.91 -1.59 -12.24
CA ILE A 281 7.94 -1.44 -13.28
C ILE A 281 8.23 -2.81 -13.87
N TYR A 282 8.17 -2.92 -15.20
CA TYR A 282 8.70 -4.03 -15.97
C TYR A 282 10.03 -3.62 -16.61
N HIS A 283 11.07 -4.46 -16.47
CA HIS A 283 12.40 -4.22 -17.03
C HIS A 283 12.43 -4.58 -18.51
N GLY A 284 11.97 -3.65 -19.33
CA GLY A 284 11.99 -3.69 -20.78
C GLY A 284 11.04 -2.64 -21.38
N ALA A 285 11.11 -2.43 -22.68
CA ALA A 285 10.16 -1.61 -23.42
C ALA A 285 8.77 -2.26 -23.42
N CYS A 286 7.71 -1.45 -23.35
CA CYS A 286 6.33 -1.93 -23.29
C CYS A 286 5.92 -2.78 -24.50
N GLU A 287 6.42 -2.41 -25.69
CA GLU A 287 6.21 -3.18 -26.92
C GLU A 287 6.91 -4.55 -26.92
N CYS A 288 7.89 -4.74 -26.03
CA CYS A 288 8.62 -5.99 -25.82
C CYS A 288 8.04 -6.83 -24.69
N MET A 289 7.03 -6.33 -23.98
CA MET A 289 6.33 -7.10 -22.97
C MET A 289 5.61 -8.26 -23.65
N MET A 290 6.03 -9.48 -23.36
CA MET A 290 5.49 -10.70 -23.94
C MET A 290 4.88 -11.58 -22.86
N ASP A 291 3.86 -12.34 -23.25
CA ASP A 291 3.31 -13.40 -22.40
C ASP A 291 4.25 -14.62 -22.53
N CYS A 292 5.09 -14.85 -21.51
CA CYS A 292 6.14 -15.87 -21.59
C CYS A 292 5.53 -17.27 -21.49
N ALA A 293 5.36 -17.97 -22.61
CA ALA A 293 5.07 -19.40 -22.62
C ALA A 293 6.36 -20.22 -22.43
N CYS A 294 6.98 -20.11 -21.25
CA CYS A 294 8.23 -20.81 -20.99
C CYS A 294 8.02 -22.30 -20.75
N GLY A 295 8.81 -23.10 -21.46
CA GLY A 295 8.98 -24.52 -21.17
C GLY A 295 9.74 -24.76 -19.85
N PRO A 296 9.99 -26.02 -19.48
CA PRO A 296 10.71 -26.38 -18.26
C PRO A 296 12.13 -25.80 -18.17
N CYS A 297 12.67 -25.34 -19.30
CA CYS A 297 14.01 -24.78 -19.40
C CYS A 297 14.13 -23.29 -19.05
N GLU A 298 13.29 -22.79 -18.13
CA GLU A 298 13.27 -21.39 -17.66
C GLU A 298 13.87 -20.42 -18.68
N CYS A 299 13.05 -19.84 -19.58
CA CYS A 299 13.61 -19.06 -20.68
C CYS A 299 14.46 -17.87 -20.23
N SER A 300 14.49 -17.54 -18.94
CA SER A 300 15.26 -16.43 -18.42
C SER A 300 16.68 -16.40 -18.99
N VAL A 301 17.12 -15.20 -19.35
CA VAL A 301 18.49 -14.96 -19.79
C VAL A 301 19.07 -13.78 -19.02
N CYS A 302 20.37 -13.85 -18.76
CA CYS A 302 21.12 -12.71 -18.30
C CYS A 302 21.61 -11.93 -19.51
N ALA A 303 21.30 -10.65 -19.57
CA ALA A 303 21.64 -9.80 -20.70
C ALA A 303 22.83 -8.87 -20.41
N SER A 304 23.35 -8.22 -21.45
CA SER A 304 24.56 -7.39 -21.41
C SER A 304 24.48 -6.18 -20.47
N ASN A 305 23.27 -5.76 -20.10
CA ASN A 305 23.00 -4.72 -19.10
C ASN A 305 22.97 -5.26 -17.65
N GLY A 306 23.22 -6.55 -17.44
CA GLY A 306 23.13 -7.19 -16.12
C GLY A 306 21.69 -7.43 -15.64
N GLN A 307 20.69 -7.28 -16.52
CA GLN A 307 19.29 -7.54 -16.21
C GLN A 307 18.87 -8.95 -16.63
N THR A 308 17.95 -9.52 -15.84
CA THR A 308 17.32 -10.80 -16.16
C THR A 308 16.07 -10.56 -16.99
N TYR A 309 16.01 -11.16 -18.17
CA TYR A 309 14.85 -11.15 -19.05
C TYR A 309 14.16 -12.52 -18.99
N TYR A 310 13.00 -12.59 -18.34
CA TYR A 310 12.30 -13.84 -18.01
C TYR A 310 11.65 -14.57 -19.21
N CYS A 311 11.29 -13.85 -20.26
CA CYS A 311 10.85 -14.41 -21.55
C CYS A 311 12.05 -14.80 -22.44
N GLY A 312 13.27 -14.53 -22.00
CA GLY A 312 14.48 -15.04 -22.61
C GLY A 312 15.06 -14.25 -23.75
N ARG A 313 15.77 -14.95 -24.64
CA ARG A 313 16.55 -14.32 -25.72
C ARG A 313 15.72 -13.37 -26.57
N MET A 314 14.49 -13.75 -26.92
CA MET A 314 13.62 -12.89 -27.75
C MET A 314 13.27 -11.58 -27.05
N GLU A 315 13.04 -11.62 -25.74
CA GLU A 315 12.75 -10.44 -24.91
C GLU A 315 13.99 -9.55 -24.78
N ALA A 316 15.15 -10.14 -24.47
CA ALA A 316 16.42 -9.42 -24.40
C ALA A 316 16.75 -8.73 -25.74
N GLU A 317 16.63 -9.45 -26.86
CA GLU A 317 16.90 -8.92 -28.20
C GLU A 317 15.92 -7.81 -28.59
N CYS A 318 14.63 -7.95 -28.25
CA CYS A 318 13.64 -6.88 -28.45
C CYS A 318 14.04 -5.60 -27.70
N ASN A 319 14.60 -5.75 -26.50
CA ASN A 319 15.13 -4.66 -25.69
C ASN A 319 16.50 -4.14 -26.14
N GLY A 320 17.04 -4.63 -27.26
CA GLY A 320 18.33 -4.24 -27.78
C GLY A 320 19.52 -4.75 -26.98
N GLN A 321 19.31 -5.77 -26.13
CA GLN A 321 20.33 -6.34 -25.27
C GLN A 321 20.88 -7.65 -25.85
N ALA A 322 22.19 -7.85 -25.73
CA ALA A 322 22.80 -9.13 -26.05
C ALA A 322 22.65 -10.10 -24.87
N VAL A 323 22.38 -11.37 -25.15
CA VAL A 323 22.39 -12.41 -24.11
C VAL A 323 23.83 -12.75 -23.73
N LEU A 324 24.15 -12.69 -22.44
CA LEU A 324 25.42 -13.14 -21.87
C LEU A 324 25.41 -14.63 -21.59
N TYR A 325 24.35 -15.12 -20.95
CA TYR A 325 24.14 -16.54 -20.63
C TYR A 325 22.66 -16.83 -20.37
N GLN A 326 22.28 -18.11 -20.43
CA GLN A 326 20.96 -18.59 -20.03
C GLN A 326 20.84 -18.63 -18.51
N GLY A 327 19.63 -18.43 -18.00
CA GLY A 327 19.35 -18.27 -16.57
C GLY A 327 19.28 -16.81 -16.14
N SER A 328 18.95 -16.60 -14.87
CA SER A 328 18.92 -15.25 -14.27
C SER A 328 20.33 -14.71 -14.02
N CYS A 329 20.52 -13.40 -14.10
CA CYS A 329 21.80 -12.78 -13.76
C CYS A 329 22.19 -13.06 -12.31
N GLN A 330 23.41 -13.57 -12.11
CA GLN A 330 23.99 -13.75 -10.78
C GLN A 330 25.44 -13.28 -10.78
N PRO A 331 25.85 -12.44 -9.82
CA PRO A 331 27.23 -11.94 -9.74
C PRO A 331 28.29 -13.05 -9.70
N ALA A 332 27.95 -14.22 -9.12
CA ALA A 332 28.83 -15.38 -9.08
C ALA A 332 29.07 -16.01 -10.47
N CYS A 333 28.12 -15.84 -11.40
CA CYS A 333 28.20 -16.41 -12.75
C CYS A 333 28.99 -15.51 -13.71
N ASP A 334 29.17 -14.23 -13.39
CA ASP A 334 29.95 -13.31 -14.22
C ASP A 334 31.43 -13.73 -14.29
N ASP A 335 31.94 -14.44 -13.28
CA ASP A 335 33.28 -15.03 -13.29
C ASP A 335 33.47 -16.06 -14.43
N CYS A 336 32.39 -16.70 -14.89
CA CYS A 336 32.44 -17.63 -16.02
C CYS A 336 32.83 -16.92 -17.32
N LEU A 337 32.45 -15.65 -17.50
CA LEU A 337 32.83 -14.83 -18.65
C LEU A 337 34.34 -14.50 -18.64
N LEU A 338 34.99 -14.56 -17.47
CA LEU A 338 36.39 -14.18 -17.26
C LEU A 338 37.37 -15.34 -17.39
N LEU A 339 36.89 -16.59 -17.53
CA LEU A 339 37.75 -17.78 -17.59
C LEU A 339 38.72 -17.80 -18.79
N GLY A 340 38.47 -16.98 -19.82
CA GLY A 340 39.37 -16.84 -20.98
C GLY A 340 39.56 -18.11 -21.80
N ARG A 341 38.75 -19.15 -21.56
CA ARG A 341 38.72 -20.40 -22.31
C ARG A 341 37.53 -20.40 -23.28
N PRO A 342 37.61 -21.19 -24.38
CA PRO A 342 36.44 -21.41 -25.22
C PRO A 342 35.26 -21.99 -24.41
N PRO A 343 34.02 -21.61 -24.77
CA PRO A 343 32.85 -22.13 -24.10
C PRO A 343 32.72 -23.65 -24.31
N ILE A 344 32.39 -24.38 -23.24
CA ILE A 344 32.13 -25.82 -23.27
C ILE A 344 30.62 -25.99 -23.09
N PRO A 345 29.83 -26.04 -24.18
CA PRO A 345 28.38 -26.19 -24.07
C PRO A 345 28.04 -27.48 -23.35
N ALA A 346 26.89 -27.51 -22.68
CA ALA A 346 26.40 -28.69 -21.96
C ALA A 346 24.88 -28.79 -22.04
N CYS A 347 24.37 -30.02 -21.95
CA CYS A 347 22.96 -30.26 -21.72
C CYS A 347 22.76 -30.49 -20.21
N ASP A 348 22.09 -29.55 -19.54
CA ASP A 348 21.92 -29.62 -18.08
C ASP A 348 20.91 -30.68 -17.64
N GLU A 349 20.75 -30.87 -16.33
CA GLU A 349 19.83 -31.86 -15.77
C GLU A 349 18.35 -31.64 -16.08
N ASN A 350 17.97 -30.42 -16.47
CA ASN A 350 16.63 -30.04 -16.91
C ASN A 350 16.46 -30.18 -18.44
N PHE A 351 17.48 -30.69 -19.12
CA PHE A 351 17.55 -30.86 -20.57
C PHE A 351 17.55 -29.53 -21.34
N CYS A 352 18.29 -28.56 -20.80
CA CYS A 352 18.42 -27.24 -21.37
C CYS A 352 19.85 -27.01 -21.87
N ASP A 353 19.93 -26.32 -23.02
CA ASP A 353 21.20 -26.00 -23.67
C ASP A 353 21.93 -24.91 -22.89
N GLN A 354 22.99 -25.28 -22.19
CA GLN A 354 23.88 -24.33 -21.53
C GLN A 354 25.02 -23.94 -22.47
N GLU A 355 25.26 -22.63 -22.61
CA GLU A 355 26.35 -22.11 -23.47
C GLU A 355 27.73 -22.52 -22.94
N ASP A 356 27.86 -22.63 -21.61
CA ASP A 356 29.05 -23.14 -20.93
C ASP A 356 28.67 -23.92 -19.66
N ILE A 357 29.36 -25.04 -19.42
CA ILE A 357 29.28 -25.85 -18.19
C ILE A 357 29.46 -25.04 -16.90
N CYS A 358 30.22 -23.94 -16.94
CA CYS A 358 30.41 -23.04 -15.81
C CYS A 358 29.10 -22.37 -15.39
N PHE A 359 28.23 -22.00 -16.34
CA PHE A 359 26.93 -21.40 -16.02
C PHE A 359 26.00 -22.42 -15.37
N ALA A 360 25.97 -23.66 -15.88
CA ALA A 360 25.25 -24.76 -15.24
C ALA A 360 25.68 -24.92 -13.77
N GLN A 361 27.00 -25.03 -13.53
CA GLN A 361 27.57 -25.16 -12.20
C GLN A 361 27.26 -23.95 -11.30
N CYS A 362 27.33 -22.74 -11.84
CA CYS A 362 27.04 -21.52 -11.10
C CYS A 362 25.58 -21.46 -10.63
N HIS A 363 24.65 -21.90 -11.48
CA HIS A 363 23.23 -22.04 -11.13
C HIS A 363 22.94 -23.25 -10.23
N GLY A 364 23.97 -24.01 -9.82
CA GLY A 364 23.81 -25.22 -9.02
C GLY A 364 23.16 -26.36 -9.79
N LEU A 365 23.16 -26.30 -11.11
CA LEU A 365 22.63 -27.33 -12.00
C LEU A 365 23.71 -28.36 -12.31
N ASP A 366 23.32 -29.62 -12.22
CA ASP A 366 24.11 -30.73 -12.77
C ASP A 366 23.90 -30.83 -14.30
N TRP A 367 24.66 -31.67 -14.99
CA TRP A 367 24.52 -31.85 -16.45
C TRP A 367 24.64 -33.31 -16.89
N TRP A 368 24.10 -33.63 -18.06
CA TRP A 368 24.13 -34.98 -18.63
C TRP A 368 25.33 -35.21 -19.52
N HIS A 369 25.69 -34.23 -20.35
CA HIS A 369 26.85 -34.33 -21.23
C HIS A 369 27.28 -32.96 -21.74
N THR A 370 28.48 -32.91 -22.31
CA THR A 370 28.94 -31.76 -23.09
C THR A 370 28.33 -31.75 -24.50
N GLY A 371 28.23 -30.57 -25.09
CA GLY A 371 27.47 -30.29 -26.31
C GLY A 371 26.01 -29.91 -26.02
N SER A 372 25.32 -29.43 -27.06
CA SER A 372 23.88 -29.15 -27.01
C SER A 372 23.05 -30.43 -26.78
N CYS A 373 21.92 -30.29 -26.10
CA CYS A 373 20.90 -31.32 -25.96
C CYS A 373 20.45 -31.82 -27.33
N LEU A 374 20.29 -33.13 -27.50
CA LEU A 374 19.73 -33.68 -28.73
C LEU A 374 18.21 -33.46 -28.78
N PRO A 375 17.63 -33.31 -29.99
CA PRO A 375 16.19 -33.18 -30.15
C PRO A 375 15.41 -34.36 -29.53
N GLY A 376 14.64 -34.07 -28.48
CA GLY A 376 13.85 -35.06 -27.74
C GLY A 376 14.50 -35.57 -26.46
N GLU A 377 15.70 -35.11 -26.10
CA GLU A 377 16.17 -35.24 -24.71
C GLU A 377 15.20 -34.58 -23.74
N GLY A 378 15.04 -35.18 -22.55
CA GLY A 378 14.07 -34.74 -21.55
C GLY A 378 12.62 -35.14 -21.83
N SER A 379 12.32 -35.64 -23.04
CA SER A 379 10.98 -36.15 -23.34
C SER A 379 10.66 -37.41 -22.54
N MET A 380 9.39 -37.54 -22.14
CA MET A 380 8.91 -38.74 -21.47
C MET A 380 8.93 -39.94 -22.42
N CYS A 381 9.38 -41.07 -21.92
CA CYS A 381 9.40 -42.36 -22.61
C CYS A 381 8.91 -43.48 -21.67
N ALA A 382 8.83 -44.71 -22.18
CA ALA A 382 8.31 -45.87 -21.45
C ALA A 382 6.88 -45.65 -20.90
N GLY A 383 6.57 -46.21 -19.74
CA GLY A 383 5.23 -46.25 -19.16
C GLY A 383 4.23 -47.14 -19.92
N ILE A 384 2.95 -47.04 -19.51
CA ILE A 384 1.81 -47.75 -20.14
C ILE A 384 1.72 -47.47 -21.65
N ALA A 385 2.16 -46.28 -22.07
CA ALA A 385 2.11 -45.85 -23.46
C ALA A 385 3.27 -46.41 -24.32
N ALA A 386 4.29 -47.04 -23.70
CA ALA A 386 5.46 -47.59 -24.38
C ALA A 386 6.11 -46.60 -25.38
N ILE A 387 6.16 -45.31 -25.01
CA ILE A 387 6.66 -44.25 -25.88
C ILE A 387 8.18 -44.45 -26.06
N LYS A 388 8.62 -44.52 -27.31
CA LYS A 388 10.04 -44.57 -27.66
C LYS A 388 10.59 -43.17 -27.79
N CYS A 389 11.86 -42.99 -27.46
CA CYS A 389 12.59 -41.77 -27.77
C CYS A 389 12.59 -41.49 -29.27
N SER A 390 12.61 -40.21 -29.63
CA SER A 390 12.51 -39.70 -31.01
C SER A 390 13.69 -40.10 -31.90
N SER A 391 14.87 -40.34 -31.31
CA SER A 391 16.12 -40.66 -32.01
C SER A 391 16.75 -41.96 -31.49
N GLY A 392 17.52 -42.64 -32.35
CA GLY A 392 18.33 -43.81 -31.98
C GLY A 392 19.55 -43.47 -31.13
N ASP A 393 19.93 -42.20 -31.06
CA ASP A 393 20.98 -41.70 -30.16
C ASP A 393 20.47 -41.48 -28.73
N LEU A 394 19.17 -41.70 -28.48
CA LEU A 394 18.54 -41.54 -27.18
C LEU A 394 18.19 -42.88 -26.56
N PHE A 395 18.43 -42.97 -25.26
CA PHE A 395 18.05 -44.09 -24.41
C PHE A 395 16.96 -43.64 -23.43
N CYS A 396 15.98 -44.51 -23.21
CA CYS A 396 14.94 -44.27 -22.22
C CYS A 396 15.43 -44.69 -20.84
N LEU A 397 15.86 -43.74 -20.02
CA LEU A 397 16.25 -43.99 -18.64
C LEU A 397 14.99 -44.10 -17.77
N ILE A 398 14.71 -45.30 -17.27
CA ILE A 398 13.61 -45.55 -16.34
C ILE A 398 14.19 -45.43 -14.92
N THR A 399 13.69 -44.48 -14.14
CA THR A 399 14.22 -44.18 -12.80
C THR A 399 13.70 -45.14 -11.73
N ASP A 400 12.60 -45.85 -12.00
CA ASP A 400 12.03 -46.83 -11.08
C ASP A 400 12.16 -48.26 -11.62
N ASN A 401 12.35 -49.22 -10.71
CA ASN A 401 12.43 -50.65 -11.04
C ASN A 401 11.08 -51.27 -11.46
N TYR A 402 10.08 -50.45 -11.81
CA TYR A 402 8.77 -50.91 -12.27
C TYR A 402 8.72 -50.95 -13.80
N PRO A 403 8.25 -52.06 -14.42
CA PRO A 403 8.19 -52.19 -15.88
C PRO A 403 7.31 -51.14 -16.57
N ASP A 404 6.41 -50.51 -15.82
CA ASP A 404 5.42 -49.52 -16.25
C ASP A 404 5.74 -48.10 -15.75
N ALA A 405 6.91 -47.87 -15.17
CA ALA A 405 7.36 -46.52 -14.82
C ALA A 405 7.62 -45.69 -16.08
N ALA A 406 7.30 -44.39 -15.98
CA ALA A 406 7.75 -43.42 -16.97
C ALA A 406 9.28 -43.28 -16.88
N GLY A 407 9.92 -43.12 -18.02
CA GLY A 407 11.32 -42.79 -18.12
C GLY A 407 11.53 -41.45 -18.81
N THR A 408 12.79 -41.05 -18.90
CA THR A 408 13.21 -39.84 -19.58
C THR A 408 14.23 -40.19 -20.66
N CYS A 409 14.07 -39.60 -21.85
CA CYS A 409 15.03 -39.76 -22.92
C CYS A 409 16.32 -39.00 -22.61
N ILE A 410 17.44 -39.71 -22.56
CA ILE A 410 18.79 -39.17 -22.37
C ILE A 410 19.71 -39.62 -23.51
N LYS A 411 20.80 -38.89 -23.76
CA LYS A 411 21.80 -39.29 -24.76
C LYS A 411 22.44 -40.62 -24.41
N LEU A 412 22.58 -41.52 -25.39
CA LEU A 412 23.27 -42.79 -25.20
C LEU A 412 24.74 -42.57 -24.79
N GLY A 413 25.15 -43.23 -23.72
CA GLY A 413 26.47 -43.11 -23.09
C GLY A 413 26.59 -41.99 -22.06
N SER A 414 25.57 -41.12 -21.90
CA SER A 414 25.58 -40.06 -20.88
C SER A 414 25.14 -40.60 -19.52
N CYS A 415 25.64 -40.00 -18.44
CA CYS A 415 25.31 -40.43 -17.07
C CYS A 415 25.48 -39.30 -16.05
N ARG A 416 24.91 -39.51 -14.87
CA ARG A 416 25.11 -38.68 -13.67
C ARG A 416 25.61 -39.52 -12.49
N GLU A 417 25.17 -40.78 -12.45
CA GLU A 417 25.61 -41.79 -11.49
C GLU A 417 25.88 -43.13 -12.18
N ASP A 418 26.62 -44.02 -11.52
CA ASP A 418 27.04 -45.32 -12.07
C ASP A 418 25.86 -46.20 -12.51
N SER A 419 24.75 -46.14 -11.77
CA SER A 419 23.50 -46.88 -12.06
C SER A 419 22.96 -46.56 -13.47
N HIS A 420 23.11 -45.31 -13.95
CA HIS A 420 22.64 -44.91 -15.27
C HIS A 420 23.36 -45.68 -16.38
N CYS A 421 24.60 -46.11 -16.15
CA CYS A 421 25.38 -46.85 -17.13
C CYS A 421 25.01 -48.33 -17.20
N GLU A 422 24.49 -48.92 -16.12
CA GLU A 422 24.11 -50.33 -16.07
C GLU A 422 22.84 -50.63 -16.89
N HIS A 423 21.96 -49.65 -17.00
CA HIS A 423 20.68 -49.80 -17.69
C HIS A 423 20.76 -49.50 -19.19
N GLN A 424 21.85 -48.89 -19.65
CA GLN A 424 21.99 -48.50 -21.04
C GLN A 424 22.43 -49.67 -21.94
N PRO A 425 21.95 -49.72 -23.20
CA PRO A 425 22.30 -50.76 -24.17
C PRO A 425 23.69 -50.52 -24.77
N LEU A 426 24.70 -50.35 -23.92
CA LEU A 426 26.10 -50.17 -24.31
C LEU A 426 26.79 -51.54 -24.44
N ASP A 427 27.85 -51.60 -25.25
CA ASP A 427 28.65 -52.82 -25.40
C ASP A 427 29.22 -53.28 -24.04
N ALA A 428 29.39 -54.60 -23.87
CA ALA A 428 30.00 -55.15 -22.67
C ALA A 428 31.46 -54.69 -22.53
N CYS A 429 31.87 -54.36 -21.31
CA CYS A 429 33.24 -53.95 -21.06
C CYS A 429 34.25 -55.10 -21.28
N PRO A 430 35.44 -54.81 -21.85
CA PRO A 430 36.50 -55.81 -22.00
C PRO A 430 36.85 -56.46 -20.66
N GLY A 431 36.91 -57.79 -20.62
CA GLY A 431 37.25 -58.52 -19.39
C GLY A 431 36.14 -58.57 -18.34
N GLY A 432 34.92 -58.09 -18.66
CA GLY A 432 33.77 -58.14 -17.76
C GLY A 432 33.82 -57.13 -16.61
N SER A 433 34.56 -56.03 -16.75
CA SER A 433 34.51 -54.94 -15.78
C SER A 433 33.16 -54.22 -15.79
N GLN A 434 32.86 -53.50 -14.71
CA GLN A 434 31.63 -52.73 -14.57
C GLN A 434 31.78 -51.38 -15.28
N ARG A 435 30.67 -50.89 -15.84
CA ARG A 435 30.62 -49.50 -16.32
C ARG A 435 30.49 -48.56 -15.14
N VAL A 436 31.25 -47.47 -15.17
CA VAL A 436 31.19 -46.41 -14.17
C VAL A 436 30.89 -45.09 -14.88
N CYS A 437 30.24 -44.18 -14.18
CA CYS A 437 30.03 -42.83 -14.66
C CYS A 437 31.28 -42.00 -14.35
N GLN A 438 31.99 -41.59 -15.40
CA GLN A 438 33.17 -40.76 -15.27
C GLN A 438 33.03 -39.56 -16.20
N ASP A 439 33.10 -38.35 -15.62
CA ASP A 439 32.93 -37.08 -16.34
C ASP A 439 31.65 -37.06 -17.21
N HIS A 440 30.54 -37.55 -16.64
CA HIS A 440 29.22 -37.65 -17.28
C HIS A 440 29.17 -38.57 -18.52
N SER A 441 30.16 -39.45 -18.65
CA SER A 441 30.22 -40.46 -19.69
C SER A 441 30.38 -41.86 -19.08
N CYS A 442 29.67 -42.83 -19.63
CA CYS A 442 29.78 -44.22 -19.22
C CYS A 442 31.07 -44.86 -19.76
N THR A 443 32.06 -45.05 -18.88
CA THR A 443 33.35 -45.66 -19.20
C THR A 443 33.48 -47.06 -18.59
N CYS A 444 34.40 -47.87 -19.09
CA CYS A 444 34.74 -49.17 -18.48
C CYS A 444 35.89 -48.98 -17.50
N ASN A 445 35.70 -49.39 -16.25
CA ASN A 445 36.73 -49.36 -15.21
C ASN A 445 37.78 -50.46 -15.39
#